data_AF-A0A8J4M2P9-F1
#
_entry.id   AF-A0A8J4M2P9-F1
#
_cell.length_a   1.000
_cell.length_b   1.000
_cell.length_c   1.000
_cell.angle_alpha   90.00
_cell.angle_beta   90.00
_cell.angle_gamma   90.00
#
_symmetry.space_group_name_H-M   'P 1'
#
loop_
_entity.id
_entity.type
_entity.pdbx_description
1 polymer ?
#
loop_
_entity_poly.entity_id
_entity_poly.type
_entity_poly.pdbx_seq_one_letter_code
_entity_poly.pdbx_strand_id
1 'polypeptide(L)'
;MNYVIQPGDNLWSIAQRFGTTVQAIMQANRISDPSQIYAGLTIFIPIPGPGPGPVFPPFPPGGGVGDVQRRLTQLERAVQQLDRRVDRLERITGQR
;
A
#
# COMPACT_ATOMS: atom_id res chain seq x y z
N MET A 1 -17.35 1.14 18.82
CA MET A 1 -18.28 1.62 17.76
C MET A 1 -18.33 0.57 16.66
N ASN A 2 -19.49 0.25 16.11
CA ASN A 2 -19.57 -0.71 15.00
C ASN A 2 -19.48 0.05 13.67
N TYR A 3 -18.61 -0.40 12.77
CA TYR A 3 -18.39 0.19 11.46
C TYR A 3 -18.48 -0.89 10.38
N VAL A 4 -19.18 -0.56 9.29
CA VAL A 4 -19.27 -1.43 8.12
C VAL A 4 -18.19 -1.01 7.14
N ILE A 5 -17.27 -1.92 6.82
CA ILE A 5 -16.18 -1.68 5.87
C ILE A 5 -16.77 -1.40 4.49
N GLN A 6 -16.39 -0.28 3.87
CA GLN A 6 -16.81 0.04 2.51
C GLN A 6 -15.84 -0.54 1.48
N PRO A 7 -16.28 -0.76 0.22
CA PRO A 7 -15.36 -1.15 -0.84
C PRO A 7 -14.26 -0.10 -1.02
N GLY A 8 -13.00 -0.53 -0.87
CA GLY A 8 -11.82 0.33 -0.91
C GLY A 8 -11.33 0.81 0.45
N ASP A 9 -12.09 0.59 1.53
CA ASP A 9 -11.58 0.81 2.89
C ASP A 9 -10.53 -0.24 3.23
N ASN A 10 -9.50 0.18 3.95
CA ASN A 10 -8.53 -0.69 4.60
C ASN A 10 -8.48 -0.41 6.10
N LEU A 11 -8.04 -1.38 6.89
CA LEU A 11 -7.93 -1.24 8.35
C LEU A 11 -7.09 -0.03 8.76
N TRP A 12 -6.11 0.35 7.92
CA TRP A 12 -5.24 1.49 8.14
C TRP A 12 -5.98 2.84 8.06
N SER A 13 -6.70 3.11 6.97
CA SER A 13 -7.50 4.32 6.77
C SER A 13 -8.61 4.41 7.81
N ILE A 14 -9.23 3.28 8.17
CA ILE A 14 -10.21 3.21 9.25
C ILE A 14 -9.56 3.57 10.59
N ALA A 15 -8.44 2.95 10.95
CA ALA A 15 -7.72 3.23 12.19
C ALA A 15 -7.38 4.72 12.32
N GLN A 16 -6.85 5.33 11.24
CA GLN A 16 -6.53 6.75 11.19
C GLN A 16 -7.78 7.63 11.35
N ARG A 17 -8.88 7.29 10.66
CA ARG A 17 -10.14 8.05 10.71
C ARG A 17 -10.74 8.10 12.12
N PHE A 18 -10.61 7.01 12.87
CA PHE A 18 -11.18 6.89 14.22
C PHE A 18 -10.17 7.11 15.34
N GLY A 19 -8.93 7.52 15.03
CA GLY A 19 -7.89 7.76 16.04
C GLY A 19 -7.51 6.51 16.84
N THR A 20 -7.59 5.33 16.21
CA THR A 20 -7.24 4.04 16.83
C THR A 20 -6.11 3.36 16.07
N THR A 21 -5.75 2.13 16.45
CA THR A 21 -4.69 1.35 15.79
C THR A 21 -5.25 0.12 15.10
N VAL A 22 -4.60 -0.30 14.00
CA VAL A 22 -4.92 -1.56 13.31
C VAL A 22 -4.85 -2.73 14.30
N GLN A 23 -3.81 -2.77 15.14
CA GLN A 23 -3.64 -3.80 16.16
C GLN A 23 -4.81 -3.81 17.16
N ALA A 24 -5.27 -2.65 17.63
CA ALA A 24 -6.40 -2.55 18.55
C ALA A 24 -7.70 -3.04 17.89
N ILE A 25 -7.94 -2.67 16.62
CA ILE A 25 -9.08 -3.18 15.84
C ILE A 25 -8.97 -4.70 15.68
N MET A 26 -7.79 -5.22 15.33
CA MET A 26 -7.57 -6.65 15.15
C MET A 26 -7.80 -7.43 16.44
N GLN A 27 -7.26 -6.95 17.57
CA GLN A 27 -7.45 -7.56 18.88
C GLN A 27 -8.92 -7.55 19.31
N ALA A 28 -9.62 -6.43 19.10
CA ALA A 28 -11.02 -6.31 19.46
C ALA A 28 -11.95 -7.19 18.61
N ASN A 29 -11.57 -7.49 17.37
CA ASN A 29 -12.36 -8.32 16.45
C ASN A 29 -11.81 -9.74 16.25
N ARG A 30 -10.74 -10.12 16.96
CA ARG A 30 -9.99 -11.37 16.77
C ARG A 30 -9.61 -11.65 15.31
N ILE A 31 -9.18 -10.61 14.60
CA ILE A 31 -8.70 -10.70 13.22
C ILE A 31 -7.21 -11.03 13.25
N SER A 32 -6.83 -12.20 12.72
CA SER A 32 -5.43 -12.63 12.64
C SER A 32 -4.69 -11.98 11.47
N ASP A 33 -5.38 -11.72 10.36
CA ASP A 33 -4.77 -11.16 9.15
C ASP A 33 -5.50 -9.89 8.70
N PRO A 34 -4.81 -8.74 8.65
CA PRO A 34 -5.41 -7.45 8.27
C PRO A 34 -5.74 -7.36 6.78
N SER A 35 -5.31 -8.33 5.96
CA SER A 35 -5.62 -8.42 4.53
C SER A 35 -6.92 -9.19 4.27
N GLN A 36 -7.46 -9.87 5.28
CA GLN A 36 -8.67 -10.70 5.19
C GLN A 36 -9.97 -9.95 5.55
N ILE A 37 -9.93 -8.62 5.52
CA ILE A 37 -11.12 -7.77 5.68
C ILE A 37 -11.76 -7.47 4.33
N TYR A 38 -13.07 -7.67 4.25
CA TYR A 38 -13.86 -7.47 3.04
C TYR A 38 -14.92 -6.38 3.23
N ALA A 39 -15.29 -5.74 2.12
CA ALA A 39 -16.39 -4.78 2.10
C ALA A 39 -17.70 -5.45 2.56
N GLY A 40 -18.48 -4.74 3.37
CA GLY A 40 -19.71 -5.24 4.00
C GLY A 40 -19.50 -5.92 5.34
N LEU A 41 -18.25 -6.17 5.77
CA LEU A 41 -17.96 -6.70 7.10
C LEU A 41 -18.21 -5.65 8.17
N THR A 42 -18.95 -6.01 9.22
CA THR A 42 -19.12 -5.15 10.39
C THR A 42 -18.02 -5.46 11.41
N ILE A 43 -17.22 -4.46 11.73
CA ILE A 43 -16.14 -4.56 12.72
C ILE A 43 -16.37 -3.61 13.90
N PHE A 44 -15.91 -4.01 15.06
CA PHE A 44 -15.87 -3.17 16.25
C PHE A 44 -14.58 -2.33 16.26
N ILE A 45 -14.74 -1.01 16.24
CA ILE A 45 -13.64 -0.07 16.34
C ILE A 45 -13.53 0.39 17.81
N PRO A 46 -12.44 0.01 18.51
CA PRO A 46 -12.16 0.56 19.84
C PRO A 46 -11.64 1.98 19.66
N ILE A 47 -12.40 2.96 20.14
CA ILE A 47 -11.94 4.35 20.25
C ILE A 47 -11.22 4.52 21.59
N PRO A 48 -9.88 4.63 21.63
CA PRO A 48 -9.21 5.04 22.85
C PRO A 48 -9.70 6.46 23.18
N GLY A 49 -10.05 6.69 24.45
CA GLY A 49 -10.45 8.03 24.91
C GLY A 49 -9.36 9.07 24.65
N PRO A 50 -9.63 10.37 24.88
CA PRO A 50 -8.70 11.47 24.64
C PRO A 50 -7.53 11.44 25.65
N GLY A 51 -6.70 10.40 25.60
CA GLY A 51 -5.33 10.42 26.07
C GLY A 51 -4.41 10.66 24.87
N PRO A 52 -3.12 10.95 25.08
CA PRO A 52 -2.15 10.88 24.00
C PRO A 52 -2.22 9.47 23.44
N GLY A 53 -2.86 9.33 22.27
CA GLY A 53 -2.96 8.05 21.57
C GLY A 53 -1.55 7.48 21.39
N PRO A 54 -1.42 6.16 21.20
CA PRO A 54 -0.12 5.57 20.91
C PRO A 54 0.54 6.37 19.79
N VAL A 55 1.66 7.02 20.13
CA VAL A 55 2.52 7.72 19.17
C VAL A 55 3.02 6.63 18.24
N PHE A 56 2.33 6.46 17.11
CA PHE A 56 2.85 5.59 16.07
C PHE A 56 4.25 6.15 15.75
N PRO A 57 5.33 5.37 15.88
CA PRO A 57 6.54 5.76 15.19
C PRO A 57 6.11 6.01 13.74
N PRO A 58 6.53 7.14 13.12
CA PRO A 58 6.21 7.38 11.73
C PRO A 58 6.54 6.12 10.96
N PHE A 59 5.53 5.54 10.31
CA PHE A 59 5.73 4.42 9.42
C PHE A 59 6.89 4.81 8.51
N PRO A 60 7.94 3.96 8.34
CA PRO A 60 9.04 4.31 7.48
C PRO A 60 8.45 4.71 6.12
N PRO A 61 8.72 5.93 5.62
CA PRO A 61 8.13 6.43 4.39
C PRO A 61 8.70 5.62 3.23
N GLY A 62 8.06 4.50 2.91
CA GLY A 62 8.60 3.57 1.93
C GLY A 62 7.65 2.45 1.51
N GLY A 63 6.87 1.88 2.44
CA GLY A 63 6.23 0.59 2.20
C GLY A 63 4.98 0.53 1.30
N GLY A 64 4.72 1.46 0.37
CA GLY A 64 3.47 1.36 -0.42
C GLY A 64 3.34 2.11 -1.75
N VAL A 65 4.21 3.09 -2.07
CA VAL A 65 4.11 3.84 -3.35
C VAL A 65 5.46 4.08 -4.03
N GLY A 66 6.56 4.08 -3.27
CA GLY A 66 7.91 4.29 -3.81
C GLY A 66 8.43 3.10 -4.62
N ASP A 67 8.09 1.88 -4.24
CA ASP A 67 8.54 0.66 -4.92
C ASP A 67 7.92 0.52 -6.32
N VAL A 68 6.67 0.95 -6.50
CA VAL A 68 6.00 0.95 -7.82
C VAL A 68 6.65 1.97 -8.74
N GLN A 69 6.92 3.19 -8.25
CA GLN A 69 7.59 4.22 -9.05
C GLN A 69 9.02 3.79 -9.44
N ARG A 70 9.77 3.19 -8.52
CA ARG A 70 11.12 2.66 -8.79
C ARG A 70 11.09 1.54 -9.81
N ARG A 71 10.13 0.62 -9.71
CA ARG A 71 9.93 -0.46 -10.70
C ARG A 71 9.57 0.10 -12.06
N LEU A 72 8.67 1.10 -12.13
CA LEU A 72 8.29 1.76 -13.38
C LEU A 72 9.50 2.44 -14.04
N THR A 73 10.24 3.25 -13.28
CA THR A 73 11.44 3.92 -13.80
C THR A 73 12.53 2.92 -14.23
N GLN A 74 12.68 1.78 -13.54
CA GLN A 74 13.59 0.72 -13.99
C GLN A 74 13.12 0.07 -15.29
N LEU A 75 11.82 -0.17 -15.46
CA LEU A 75 11.28 -0.69 -16.71
C LEU A 75 11.47 0.29 -17.87
N GLU A 76 11.19 1.58 -17.68
CA GLU A 76 11.38 2.61 -18.71
C GLU A 76 12.82 2.65 -19.22
N ARG A 77 13.80 2.56 -18.31
CA ARG A 77 15.22 2.50 -18.67
C ARG A 77 15.58 1.22 -19.42
N ALA A 78 14.99 0.09 -19.05
CA ALA A 78 15.22 -1.17 -19.74
C ALA A 78 14.71 -1.11 -21.18
N VAL A 79 13.52 -0.52 -21.40
CA VAL A 79 12.96 -0.28 -22.74
C VAL A 79 13.88 0.63 -23.56
N GLN A 80 14.40 1.70 -22.98
CA GLN A 80 15.29 2.63 -23.67
C GLN A 80 16.67 2.01 -24.01
N GLN A 81 17.13 1.05 -23.22
CA GLN A 81 18.32 0.26 -23.55
C GLN A 81 18.05 -0.71 -24.70
N LEU A 82 16.88 -1.34 -24.74
CA LEU A 82 16.47 -2.19 -25.85
C LEU A 82 16.40 -1.39 -27.15
N ASP A 83 15.83 -0.19 -27.12
CA ASP A 83 15.76 0.71 -28.27
C ASP A 83 17.16 1.02 -28.86
N ARG A 84 18.13 1.38 -28.01
CA ARG A 84 19.51 1.61 -28.47
C ARG A 84 20.20 0.34 -28.99
N ARG A 85 19.81 -0.83 -28.49
CA ARG A 85 20.31 -2.10 -29.00
C ARG A 85 19.70 -2.41 -30.37
N VAL A 86 18.44 -2.07 -30.58
CA VAL A 86 17.76 -2.19 -31.88
C VAL A 86 18.40 -1.25 -32.90
N ASP A 87 18.57 0.05 -32.63
CA ASP A 87 19.24 0.99 -33.55
C ASP A 87 20.66 0.52 -33.92
N ARG A 88 21.40 -0.01 -32.94
CA ARG A 88 22.73 -0.57 -33.22
C ARG A 88 22.64 -1.78 -34.14
N LEU A 89 21.71 -2.70 -33.90
CA LEU A 89 21.53 -3.88 -34.74
C LEU A 89 21.11 -3.48 -36.16
N GLU A 90 20.20 -2.52 -36.32
CA GLU A 90 19.76 -1.99 -37.61
C GLU A 90 20.90 -1.34 -38.40
N ARG A 91 21.84 -0.65 -37.73
CA ARG A 91 23.05 -0.11 -38.40
C ARG A 91 24.02 -1.19 -38.85
N ILE A 92 24.06 -2.33 -38.18
CA ILE A 92 24.95 -3.44 -38.53
C ILE A 92 24.33 -4.29 -39.66
N THR A 93 23.01 -4.43 -39.70
CA THR A 93 22.30 -5.24 -40.71
C THR A 93 21.81 -4.45 -41.93
N GLY A 94 21.65 -3.13 -41.82
CA GLY A 94 21.19 -2.23 -42.88
C GLY A 94 22.28 -1.70 -43.83
N GLN A 95 23.52 -2.19 -43.72
CA GLN A 95 24.57 -1.94 -44.71
C GLN A 95 24.41 -2.92 -45.89
N ARG A 96 23.38 -2.71 -46.72
CA ARG A 96 23.30 -3.24 -48.08
C ARG A 96 22.53 -2.30 -48.99
#